data_AF-A0A9N8J345-F1
#
_entry.id   AF-A0A9N8J345-F1
#
_cell.length_a   1.000
_cell.length_b   1.000
_cell.length_c   1.000
_cell.angle_alpha   90.00
_cell.angle_beta   90.00
_cell.angle_gamma   90.00
#
_symmetry.space_group_name_H-M   'P 1'
#
loop_
_entity.id
_entity.type
_entity.pdbx_description
1 polymer ?
#
loop_
_entity_poly.entity_id
_entity_poly.type
_entity_poly.pdbx_seq_one_letter_code
_entity_poly.pdbx_strand_id
1 'polypeptide(L)'
;MYKNTLIFFLSVLLFYACNKVEKKPIKKTAIVSDTLSKKDTLTVAHPPAEVYFDPVNTVIKEEFKDSLSAKFSDLSTDDKFIITVPKGNINETTSVFQIFNSIGELIYEKSFKTRYIANGYHLIYIKNDEEMEKYILTTAKEMVDPDSLTDISDKNEIGKDDIFGQPKDEFMNYDVFIECQNDKRPLFSISLSEEDTTYIGYSKKLKKAVDIIGCC
;
A
#
# COMPACT_ATOMS: atom_id res chain seq x y z
N MET A 1 -5.57 -50.28 -11.87
CA MET A 1 -4.83 -50.92 -10.76
C MET A 1 -3.34 -50.88 -11.08
N TYR A 2 -2.57 -50.37 -10.12
CA TYR A 2 -1.14 -50.05 -10.10
C TYR A 2 -0.21 -50.62 -11.17
N LYS A 3 0.61 -49.73 -11.75
CA LYS A 3 2.07 -49.91 -11.97
C LYS A 3 2.68 -48.66 -12.58
N ASN A 4 3.53 -47.97 -11.81
CA ASN A 4 4.91 -47.67 -12.20
C ASN A 4 5.56 -46.79 -11.15
N THR A 5 6.28 -47.47 -10.27
CA THR A 5 7.19 -46.94 -9.27
C THR A 5 8.55 -46.68 -9.92
N LEU A 6 9.17 -45.58 -9.52
CA LEU A 6 10.63 -45.38 -9.43
C LEU A 6 11.41 -45.20 -10.75
N ILE A 7 11.64 -43.95 -11.14
CA ILE A 7 12.84 -43.56 -11.88
C ILE A 7 13.56 -42.48 -11.06
N PHE A 8 14.57 -42.96 -10.35
CA PHE A 8 15.91 -42.38 -10.22
C PHE A 8 16.03 -40.86 -10.06
N PHE A 9 16.22 -40.48 -8.79
CA PHE A 9 17.12 -39.43 -8.32
C PHE A 9 18.45 -39.36 -9.12
N LEU A 10 19.10 -38.19 -9.03
CA LEU A 10 20.48 -37.83 -9.42
C LEU A 10 20.70 -37.19 -10.80
N SER A 11 20.38 -35.90 -10.92
CA SER A 11 21.08 -35.00 -11.86
C SER A 11 20.79 -33.52 -11.61
N VAL A 12 21.08 -32.97 -10.43
CA VAL A 12 21.32 -31.51 -10.28
C VAL A 12 22.38 -31.28 -9.21
N LEU A 13 23.63 -31.57 -9.53
CA LEU A 13 24.79 -31.00 -8.86
C LEU A 13 25.87 -30.79 -9.92
N LEU A 14 26.36 -29.54 -9.97
CA LEU A 14 27.56 -29.00 -10.61
C LEU A 14 27.26 -27.87 -11.60
N PHE A 15 28.10 -26.84 -11.51
CA PHE A 15 28.09 -25.52 -12.17
C PHE A 15 27.14 -24.51 -11.50
N TYR A 16 27.60 -23.67 -10.59
CA TYR A 16 28.57 -22.63 -10.91
C TYR A 16 29.51 -22.29 -9.75
N ALA A 17 30.80 -22.35 -10.06
CA ALA A 17 31.88 -21.88 -9.21
C ALA A 17 31.94 -20.34 -9.19
N CYS A 18 32.09 -19.81 -7.99
CA CYS A 18 33.16 -18.89 -7.58
C CYS A 18 33.71 -17.94 -8.68
N ASN A 19 33.17 -16.73 -8.79
CA ASN A 19 33.91 -15.57 -9.31
C ASN A 19 34.31 -14.67 -8.14
N LYS A 20 35.38 -15.05 -7.44
CA LYS A 20 36.15 -14.14 -6.60
C LYS A 20 36.91 -13.19 -7.53
N VAL A 21 36.44 -11.95 -7.63
CA VAL A 21 37.21 -10.86 -8.27
C VAL A 21 38.31 -10.43 -7.29
N GLU A 22 39.55 -10.76 -7.64
CA GLU A 22 40.76 -10.31 -6.95
C GLU A 22 40.88 -8.79 -6.99
N LYS A 23 40.95 -8.15 -5.81
CA LYS A 23 41.35 -6.75 -5.67
C LYS A 23 42.86 -6.64 -5.94
N LYS A 24 43.24 -6.01 -7.05
CA LYS A 24 44.63 -5.58 -7.29
C LYS A 24 44.98 -4.39 -6.39
N PRO A 25 46.17 -4.35 -5.76
CA PRO A 25 46.62 -3.19 -4.99
C PRO A 25 47.04 -2.06 -5.93
N ILE A 26 46.51 -0.86 -5.70
CA ILE A 26 46.92 0.37 -6.38
C ILE A 26 48.27 0.81 -5.81
N LYS A 27 49.24 1.02 -6.72
CA LYS A 27 50.59 1.50 -6.45
C LYS A 27 50.58 2.85 -5.71
N LYS A 28 51.36 2.96 -4.64
CA LYS A 28 51.80 4.23 -4.08
C LYS A 28 52.61 4.99 -5.14
N THR A 29 52.17 6.19 -5.48
CA THR A 29 53.02 7.18 -6.14
C THR A 29 53.15 8.36 -5.19
N ALA A 30 54.37 8.63 -4.75
CA ALA A 30 54.73 9.79 -3.95
C ALA A 30 55.31 10.85 -4.90
N ILE A 31 54.73 12.05 -4.91
CA ILE A 31 55.35 13.33 -5.31
C ILE A 31 54.65 14.39 -4.42
N VAL A 32 55.26 14.75 -3.30
CA VAL A 32 56.06 15.98 -3.04
C VAL A 32 55.26 17.28 -3.23
N SER A 33 55.25 18.01 -2.12
CA SER A 33 54.65 19.29 -1.75
C SER A 33 54.84 20.44 -2.74
N ASP A 34 53.80 21.28 -2.86
CA ASP A 34 54.01 22.71 -2.67
C ASP A 34 52.77 23.43 -2.11
N THR A 35 53.06 24.38 -1.23
CA THR A 35 52.16 25.13 -0.33
C THR A 35 51.28 26.16 -1.05
N LEU A 36 49.99 26.23 -0.71
CA LEU A 36 49.32 27.53 -0.48
C LEU A 36 48.02 27.40 0.33
N SER A 37 47.99 28.14 1.43
CA SER A 37 46.90 28.38 2.37
C SER A 37 45.58 28.80 1.70
N LYS A 38 44.50 28.06 1.99
CA LYS A 38 43.18 28.64 2.27
C LYS A 38 42.41 27.72 3.21
N LYS A 39 42.07 28.27 4.37
CA LYS A 39 41.26 27.65 5.41
C LYS A 39 39.80 27.74 4.97
N ASP A 40 39.40 26.90 4.04
CA ASP A 40 37.98 26.65 3.78
C ASP A 40 37.53 25.64 4.81
N THR A 41 36.86 26.14 5.85
CA THR A 41 35.98 25.32 6.68
C THR A 41 34.86 24.85 5.75
N LEU A 42 35.11 23.77 5.01
CA LEU A 42 34.05 22.94 4.47
C LEU A 42 33.30 22.46 5.71
N THR A 43 32.18 23.12 6.01
CA THR A 43 31.14 22.56 6.84
C THR A 43 30.80 21.25 6.16
N VAL A 44 31.36 20.15 6.67
CA VAL A 44 30.91 18.81 6.33
C VAL A 44 29.45 18.83 6.75
N ALA A 45 28.56 18.98 5.76
CA ALA A 45 27.15 18.72 5.96
C ALA A 45 27.13 17.33 6.56
N HIS A 46 26.82 17.25 7.85
CA HIS A 46 26.55 15.97 8.45
C HIS A 46 25.41 15.40 7.62
N PRO A 47 25.56 14.21 7.02
CA PRO A 47 24.40 13.56 6.43
C PRO A 47 23.31 13.57 7.51
N PRO A 48 22.06 13.93 7.16
CA PRO A 48 20.98 13.96 8.14
C PRO A 48 21.02 12.64 8.91
N ALA A 49 21.03 12.76 10.24
CA ALA A 49 21.12 11.63 11.15
C ALA A 49 20.14 10.54 10.69
N GLU A 50 20.62 9.28 10.72
CA GLU A 50 19.96 8.10 10.17
C GLU A 50 18.43 8.20 10.32
N VAL A 51 17.77 8.33 9.17
CA VAL A 51 16.31 8.26 9.03
C VAL A 51 15.89 6.90 9.60
N TYR A 52 14.98 6.92 10.56
CA TYR A 52 14.39 5.72 11.13
C TYR A 52 13.73 4.92 10.00
N PHE A 53 14.38 3.85 9.53
CA PHE A 53 13.91 3.10 8.38
C PHE A 53 13.57 1.64 8.71
N ASP A 54 13.58 1.25 9.98
CA ASP A 54 13.26 -0.12 10.35
C ASP A 54 12.01 -0.22 11.24
N PRO A 55 10.79 -0.20 10.65
CA PRO A 55 9.55 -0.43 11.38
C PRO A 55 9.36 -1.92 11.73
N VAL A 56 10.37 -2.79 11.55
CA VAL A 56 10.24 -4.23 11.82
C VAL A 56 9.84 -4.51 13.28
N ASN A 57 10.23 -3.64 14.20
CA ASN A 57 9.93 -3.77 15.62
C ASN A 57 8.64 -3.07 16.07
N THR A 58 7.95 -2.34 15.17
CA THR A 58 6.76 -1.60 15.55
C THR A 58 5.63 -2.54 15.97
N VAL A 59 5.07 -2.25 17.15
CA VAL A 59 3.97 -3.00 17.74
C VAL A 59 2.79 -2.07 17.99
N ILE A 60 1.62 -2.46 17.49
CA ILE A 60 0.35 -1.82 17.85
C ILE A 60 -0.03 -2.28 19.27
N LYS A 61 -0.13 -1.34 20.22
CA LYS A 61 -0.29 -1.65 21.65
C LYS A 61 -1.69 -2.17 22.00
N GLU A 62 -2.70 -1.68 21.29
CA GLU A 62 -4.12 -1.99 21.50
C GLU A 62 -4.84 -2.17 20.16
N GLU A 63 -5.85 -3.03 20.12
CA GLU A 63 -6.66 -3.16 18.91
C GLU A 63 -7.33 -1.82 18.59
N PHE A 64 -7.13 -1.36 17.37
CA PHE A 64 -7.76 -0.16 16.85
C PHE A 64 -8.90 -0.54 15.91
N LYS A 65 -10.04 0.12 16.08
CA LYS A 65 -11.22 -0.05 15.26
C LYS A 65 -11.89 1.30 15.06
N ASP A 66 -12.19 1.62 13.81
CA ASP A 66 -12.95 2.81 13.45
C ASP A 66 -13.97 2.48 12.34
N SER A 67 -14.92 3.38 12.14
CA SER A 67 -15.99 3.16 11.15
C SER A 67 -16.59 4.43 10.59
N LEU A 68 -17.01 4.34 9.33
CA LEU A 68 -17.82 5.34 8.64
C LEU A 68 -19.20 4.76 8.33
N SER A 69 -20.23 5.60 8.44
CA SER A 69 -21.54 5.32 7.88
C SER A 69 -21.79 6.28 6.71
N ALA A 70 -22.05 5.74 5.52
CA ALA A 70 -22.26 6.56 4.33
C ALA A 70 -23.06 5.84 3.24
N LYS A 71 -23.65 6.62 2.34
CA LYS A 71 -24.39 6.13 1.17
C LYS A 71 -23.43 5.58 0.11
N PHE A 72 -23.63 4.33 -0.29
CA PHE A 72 -22.71 3.64 -1.21
C PHE A 72 -23.39 2.60 -2.09
N SER A 73 -23.90 1.50 -1.52
CA SER A 73 -24.61 0.47 -2.28
C SER A 73 -26.02 0.91 -2.68
N ASP A 74 -26.67 1.69 -1.82
CA ASP A 74 -27.95 2.37 -2.02
C ASP A 74 -27.80 3.84 -1.58
N LEU A 75 -28.50 4.76 -2.24
CA LEU A 75 -28.48 6.20 -1.91
C LEU A 75 -29.56 6.60 -0.91
N SER A 76 -30.44 5.66 -0.53
CA SER A 76 -31.52 5.85 0.44
C SER A 76 -31.15 5.41 1.86
N THR A 77 -30.13 4.56 2.01
CA THR A 77 -29.67 4.05 3.30
C THR A 77 -28.14 4.14 3.41
N ASP A 78 -27.65 4.16 4.65
CA ASP A 78 -26.21 4.18 4.91
C ASP A 78 -25.68 2.75 5.04
N ASP A 79 -24.58 2.49 4.35
CA ASP A 79 -23.72 1.33 4.57
C ASP A 79 -22.68 1.64 5.64
N LYS A 80 -22.13 0.60 6.26
CA LYS A 80 -21.12 0.72 7.31
C LYS A 80 -19.78 0.19 6.84
N PHE A 81 -18.78 1.06 6.86
CA PHE A 81 -17.38 0.78 6.56
C PHE A 81 -16.64 0.61 7.88
N ILE A 82 -15.80 -0.42 7.98
CA ILE A 82 -15.07 -0.72 9.22
C ILE A 82 -13.64 -1.07 8.86
N ILE A 83 -12.70 -0.40 9.51
CA ILE A 83 -11.28 -0.77 9.54
C ILE A 83 -10.97 -1.35 10.92
N THR A 84 -10.21 -2.43 10.95
CA THR A 84 -9.72 -3.05 12.20
C THR A 84 -8.24 -3.34 12.05
N VAL A 85 -7.44 -2.76 12.94
CA VAL A 85 -6.00 -2.97 13.06
C VAL A 85 -5.74 -3.71 14.37
N PRO A 86 -5.33 -4.98 14.32
CA PRO A 86 -5.18 -5.78 15.54
C PRO A 86 -3.94 -5.35 16.33
N LYS A 87 -3.98 -5.63 17.64
CA LYS A 87 -2.80 -5.56 18.52
C LYS A 87 -1.72 -6.53 18.06
N GLY A 88 -0.47 -6.10 18.06
CA GLY A 88 0.70 -6.95 17.78
C GLY A 88 1.72 -6.33 16.84
N ASN A 89 2.74 -7.11 16.47
CA ASN A 89 3.78 -6.66 15.54
C ASN A 89 3.19 -6.48 14.13
N ILE A 90 3.50 -5.35 13.48
CA ILE A 90 2.89 -4.99 12.19
C ILE A 90 3.25 -5.95 11.04
N ASN A 91 4.34 -6.72 11.17
CA ASN A 91 4.78 -7.70 10.17
C ASN A 91 4.08 -9.06 10.29
N GLU A 92 3.51 -9.34 11.46
CA GLU A 92 2.87 -10.60 11.82
C GLU A 92 1.35 -10.50 11.87
N THR A 93 0.83 -9.27 11.93
CA THR A 93 -0.60 -8.99 12.03
C THR A 93 -1.24 -8.70 10.67
N THR A 94 -2.55 -8.96 10.60
CA THR A 94 -3.39 -8.72 9.42
C THR A 94 -4.51 -7.76 9.80
N SER A 95 -4.53 -6.59 9.18
CA SER A 95 -5.63 -5.65 9.24
C SER A 95 -6.73 -6.06 8.28
N VAL A 96 -7.98 -5.69 8.61
CA VAL A 96 -9.15 -6.01 7.82
C VAL A 96 -10.01 -4.77 7.62
N PHE A 97 -10.35 -4.51 6.37
CA PHE A 97 -11.34 -3.53 5.97
C PHE A 97 -12.60 -4.23 5.46
N GLN A 98 -13.77 -3.79 5.91
CA GLN A 98 -15.06 -4.40 5.60
C GLN A 98 -16.10 -3.35 5.25
N ILE A 99 -17.03 -3.71 4.37
CA ILE A 99 -18.23 -2.92 4.09
C ILE A 99 -19.45 -3.81 4.34
N PHE A 100 -20.35 -3.33 5.19
CA PHE A 100 -21.63 -3.95 5.46
C PHE A 100 -22.75 -3.08 4.87
N ASN A 101 -23.72 -3.69 4.20
CA ASN A 101 -24.88 -2.95 3.74
C ASN A 101 -25.78 -2.52 4.91
N SER A 102 -26.79 -1.70 4.64
CA SER A 102 -27.71 -1.18 5.66
C SER A 102 -28.51 -2.24 6.45
N ILE A 103 -28.59 -3.49 5.97
CA ILE A 103 -29.23 -4.60 6.68
C ILE A 103 -28.22 -5.48 7.45
N GLY A 104 -26.94 -5.14 7.42
CA GLY A 104 -25.86 -5.81 8.15
C GLY A 104 -25.20 -6.96 7.41
N GLU A 105 -25.44 -7.14 6.11
CA GLU A 105 -24.74 -8.16 5.31
C GLU A 105 -23.36 -7.65 4.87
N LEU A 106 -22.33 -8.49 5.01
CA LEU A 106 -20.99 -8.21 4.51
C LEU A 106 -21.00 -8.23 2.97
N ILE A 107 -20.74 -7.08 2.35
CA ILE A 107 -20.71 -6.92 0.90
C ILE A 107 -19.30 -6.74 0.34
N TYR A 108 -18.30 -6.51 1.19
CA TYR A 108 -16.90 -6.40 0.79
C TYR A 108 -15.98 -6.67 1.97
N GLU A 109 -14.86 -7.34 1.71
CA GLU A 109 -13.80 -7.56 2.69
C GLU A 109 -12.44 -7.56 1.98
N LYS A 110 -11.49 -6.80 2.53
CA LYS A 110 -10.08 -6.85 2.13
C LYS A 110 -9.21 -7.03 3.37
N SER A 111 -8.38 -8.06 3.35
CA SER A 111 -7.37 -8.31 4.37
C SER A 111 -5.99 -8.02 3.82
N PHE A 112 -5.15 -7.39 4.63
CA PHE A 112 -3.78 -7.04 4.24
C PHE A 112 -2.88 -7.04 5.48
N LYS A 113 -1.57 -7.26 5.27
CA LYS A 113 -0.61 -7.18 6.38
C LYS A 113 -0.60 -5.77 6.93
N THR A 114 -0.64 -5.61 8.25
CA THR A 114 -0.67 -4.29 8.91
C THR A 114 0.49 -3.40 8.46
N ARG A 115 1.67 -3.98 8.22
CA ARG A 115 2.85 -3.28 7.70
C ARG A 115 2.61 -2.52 6.40
N TYR A 116 1.60 -2.87 5.60
CA TYR A 116 1.31 -2.15 4.37
C TYR A 116 0.80 -0.74 4.64
N ILE A 117 0.14 -0.51 5.78
CA ILE A 117 -0.25 0.84 6.22
C ILE A 117 0.99 1.73 6.49
N ALA A 118 2.12 1.13 6.88
CA ALA A 118 3.37 1.84 7.13
C ALA A 118 4.10 2.16 5.82
N ASN A 119 3.50 2.99 4.96
CA ASN A 119 4.04 3.31 3.64
C ASN A 119 3.75 4.76 3.21
N GLY A 120 4.77 5.51 2.79
CA GLY A 120 4.64 6.87 2.23
C GLY A 120 5.92 7.72 2.33
N TYR A 121 6.02 8.81 1.56
CA TYR A 121 7.14 9.74 1.55
C TYR A 121 7.36 10.40 2.92
N HIS A 122 6.30 10.51 3.73
CA HIS A 122 6.35 11.07 5.08
C HIS A 122 7.07 10.18 6.10
N LEU A 123 7.30 8.90 5.79
CA LEU A 123 8.03 7.99 6.68
C LEU A 123 9.43 8.49 7.02
N ILE A 124 10.04 9.31 6.14
CA ILE A 124 11.37 9.91 6.37
C ILE A 124 11.43 10.82 7.60
N TYR A 125 10.28 11.27 8.11
CA TYR A 125 10.18 12.15 9.27
C TYR A 125 9.90 11.43 10.58
N ILE A 126 9.51 10.16 10.52
CA ILE A 126 9.27 9.31 11.69
C ILE A 126 10.63 8.93 12.29
N LYS A 127 10.72 8.89 13.62
CA LYS A 127 12.01 8.70 14.33
C LYS A 127 12.05 7.51 15.28
N ASN A 128 10.89 6.92 15.58
CA ASN A 128 10.76 5.83 16.56
C ASN A 128 9.47 5.03 16.34
N ASP A 129 9.37 3.89 17.02
CA ASP A 129 8.20 2.99 16.95
C ASP A 129 6.90 3.64 17.43
N GLU A 130 6.95 4.58 18.37
CA GLU A 130 5.73 5.25 18.87
C GLU A 130 5.15 6.20 17.82
N GLU A 131 6.01 6.93 17.12
CA GLU A 131 5.63 7.76 15.98
C GLU A 131 5.13 6.91 14.80
N MET A 132 5.74 5.75 14.56
CA MET A 132 5.29 4.80 13.54
C MET A 132 3.91 4.20 13.87
N GLU A 133 3.71 3.76 15.12
CA GLU A 133 2.41 3.30 15.61
C GLU A 133 1.36 4.38 15.39
N LYS A 134 1.64 5.63 15.81
CA LYS A 134 0.72 6.75 15.62
C LYS A 134 0.39 6.99 14.14
N TYR A 135 1.40 6.96 13.27
CA TYR A 135 1.21 7.13 11.83
C TYR A 135 0.29 6.05 11.24
N ILE A 136 0.52 4.78 11.60
CA ILE A 136 -0.32 3.66 11.16
C ILE A 136 -1.77 3.84 11.60
N LEU A 137 -1.99 4.22 12.86
CA LEU A 137 -3.35 4.43 13.38
C LEU A 137 -4.04 5.63 12.75
N THR A 138 -3.31 6.71 12.47
CA THR A 138 -3.82 7.87 11.72
C THR A 138 -4.22 7.48 10.31
N THR A 139 -3.35 6.77 9.58
CA THR A 139 -3.63 6.31 8.21
C THR A 139 -4.82 5.35 8.19
N ALA A 140 -4.90 4.42 9.15
CA ALA A 140 -6.05 3.52 9.29
C ALA A 140 -7.36 4.28 9.52
N LYS A 141 -7.33 5.35 10.32
CA LYS A 141 -8.49 6.22 10.52
C LYS A 141 -8.90 6.94 9.23
N GLU A 142 -7.94 7.46 8.47
CA GLU A 142 -8.18 8.16 7.21
C GLU A 142 -8.82 7.24 6.14
N MET A 143 -8.56 5.91 6.19
CA MET A 143 -9.23 4.93 5.32
C MET A 143 -10.76 4.86 5.50
N VAL A 144 -11.29 5.40 6.61
CA VAL A 144 -12.74 5.49 6.86
C VAL A 144 -13.15 6.94 7.07
N ASP A 145 -12.49 7.87 6.37
CA ASP A 145 -12.91 9.27 6.28
C ASP A 145 -13.95 9.45 5.16
N PRO A 146 -14.96 10.33 5.32
CA PRO A 146 -15.85 10.73 4.23
C PRO A 146 -15.14 11.12 2.92
N ASP A 147 -13.92 11.69 2.99
CA ASP A 147 -13.13 12.06 1.81
C ASP A 147 -12.67 10.84 0.99
N SER A 148 -12.78 9.63 1.53
CA SER A 148 -12.53 8.37 0.79
C SER A 148 -13.63 8.06 -0.24
N LEU A 149 -14.77 8.79 -0.23
CA LEU A 149 -15.85 8.65 -1.20
C LEU A 149 -15.67 9.61 -2.38
N THR A 150 -15.64 9.06 -3.58
CA THR A 150 -15.50 9.83 -4.82
C THR A 150 -16.83 9.90 -5.56
N ASP A 151 -17.33 11.11 -5.81
CA ASP A 151 -18.44 11.33 -6.72
C ASP A 151 -17.95 11.18 -8.17
N ILE A 152 -18.58 10.26 -8.90
CA ILE A 152 -18.27 9.96 -10.31
C ILE A 152 -19.42 10.31 -11.26
N SER A 153 -20.39 11.11 -10.82
CA SER A 153 -21.63 11.37 -11.55
C SER A 153 -21.49 12.31 -12.75
N ASP A 154 -20.50 13.23 -12.73
CA ASP A 154 -20.21 14.09 -13.88
C ASP A 154 -19.28 13.40 -14.89
N LYS A 155 -19.85 12.97 -16.01
CA LYS A 155 -19.11 12.28 -17.08
C LYS A 155 -18.06 13.14 -17.77
N ASN A 156 -18.26 14.46 -17.83
CA ASN A 156 -17.34 15.36 -18.52
C ASN A 156 -16.10 15.65 -17.68
N GLU A 157 -16.26 15.68 -16.35
CA GLU A 157 -15.14 15.82 -15.41
C GLU A 157 -14.37 14.51 -15.30
N ILE A 158 -15.08 13.40 -15.09
CA ILE A 158 -14.48 12.07 -14.94
C ILE A 158 -13.74 11.60 -16.19
N GLY A 159 -14.18 11.97 -17.40
CA GLY A 159 -13.45 11.66 -18.63
C GLY A 159 -12.10 12.38 -18.78
N LYS A 160 -11.79 13.36 -17.91
CA LYS A 160 -10.50 14.07 -17.86
C LYS A 160 -9.67 13.70 -16.64
N ASP A 161 -10.21 12.87 -15.76
CA ASP A 161 -9.53 12.41 -14.56
C ASP A 161 -8.39 11.46 -14.94
N ASP A 162 -7.24 11.58 -14.27
CA ASP A 162 -6.04 10.80 -14.60
C ASP A 162 -6.22 9.31 -14.32
N ILE A 163 -7.18 8.92 -13.47
CA ILE A 163 -7.45 7.53 -13.10
C ILE A 163 -8.72 7.03 -13.81
N PHE A 164 -9.81 7.78 -13.70
CA PHE A 164 -11.11 7.34 -14.24
C PHE A 164 -11.30 7.68 -15.72
N GLY A 165 -10.44 8.51 -16.30
CA GLY A 165 -10.37 8.78 -17.74
C GLY A 165 -9.58 7.76 -18.54
N GLN A 166 -8.97 6.77 -17.86
CA GLN A 166 -8.20 5.69 -18.48
C GLN A 166 -9.08 4.81 -19.42
N PRO A 167 -8.48 4.10 -20.38
CA PRO A 167 -9.25 3.23 -21.28
C PRO A 167 -9.85 2.03 -20.52
N LYS A 168 -10.91 1.44 -21.10
CA LYS A 168 -11.72 0.38 -20.47
C LYS A 168 -10.90 -0.82 -19.96
N ASP A 169 -9.82 -1.16 -20.64
CA ASP A 169 -8.96 -2.31 -20.34
C ASP A 169 -8.10 -2.14 -19.08
N GLU A 170 -7.92 -0.91 -18.59
CA GLU A 170 -7.25 -0.64 -17.31
C GLU A 170 -8.16 -0.94 -16.10
N PHE A 171 -9.47 -1.07 -16.31
CA PHE A 171 -10.42 -1.33 -15.24
C PHE A 171 -10.57 -2.83 -14.99
N MET A 172 -10.48 -3.22 -13.72
CA MET A 172 -10.84 -4.56 -13.26
C MET A 172 -12.33 -4.85 -13.47
N ASN A 173 -13.20 -3.86 -13.23
CA ASN A 173 -14.65 -3.99 -13.35
C ASN A 173 -15.32 -2.75 -14.00
N TYR A 174 -14.97 -2.47 -15.26
CA TYR A 174 -15.50 -1.32 -16.01
C TYR A 174 -17.04 -1.25 -16.07
N ASP A 175 -17.70 -2.40 -16.25
CA ASP A 175 -19.15 -2.41 -16.37
C ASP A 175 -19.83 -1.99 -15.04
N VAL A 176 -19.20 -2.29 -13.89
CA VAL A 176 -19.66 -1.85 -12.57
C VAL A 176 -19.37 -0.36 -12.37
N PHE A 177 -18.24 0.14 -12.86
CA PHE A 177 -17.96 1.59 -12.87
C PHE A 177 -19.05 2.38 -13.61
N ILE A 178 -19.41 1.94 -14.82
CA ILE A 178 -20.48 2.56 -15.61
C ILE A 178 -21.84 2.43 -14.92
N GLU A 179 -22.12 1.30 -14.26
CA GLU A 179 -23.32 1.12 -13.43
C GLU A 179 -23.38 2.16 -12.30
N CYS A 180 -22.31 2.31 -11.51
CA CYS A 180 -22.23 3.28 -10.43
C CYS A 180 -22.39 4.72 -10.94
N GLN A 181 -21.70 5.10 -12.02
CA GLN A 181 -21.81 6.43 -12.62
C GLN A 181 -23.23 6.75 -13.08
N ASN A 182 -23.90 5.81 -13.77
CA ASN A 182 -25.27 6.01 -14.23
C ASN A 182 -26.27 6.11 -13.07
N ASP A 183 -26.04 5.34 -12.00
CA ASP A 183 -26.83 5.38 -10.77
C ASP A 183 -26.47 6.55 -9.83
N LYS A 184 -25.42 7.32 -10.16
CA LYS A 184 -24.82 8.36 -9.30
C LYS A 184 -24.39 7.83 -7.92
N ARG A 185 -23.96 6.57 -7.87
CA ARG A 185 -23.38 5.96 -6.66
C ARG A 185 -21.88 6.29 -6.61
N PRO A 186 -21.36 6.71 -5.45
CA PRO A 186 -19.95 7.02 -5.31
C PRO A 186 -19.10 5.75 -5.42
N LEU A 187 -17.81 5.93 -5.67
CA LEU A 187 -16.80 4.92 -5.41
C LEU A 187 -16.18 5.15 -4.04
N PHE A 188 -15.70 4.09 -3.40
CA PHE A 188 -14.94 4.17 -2.17
C PHE A 188 -13.47 3.86 -2.46
N SER A 189 -12.54 4.65 -1.94
CA SER A 189 -11.11 4.45 -2.14
C SER A 189 -10.44 3.95 -0.86
N ILE A 190 -9.46 3.06 -1.02
CA ILE A 190 -8.53 2.69 0.05
C ILE A 190 -7.10 2.80 -0.49
N SER A 191 -6.24 3.49 0.25
CA SER A 191 -4.82 3.64 -0.09
C SER A 191 -3.99 2.83 0.90
N LEU A 192 -3.41 1.73 0.43
CA LEU A 192 -2.47 0.92 1.22
C LEU A 192 -1.02 1.36 1.00
N SER A 193 -0.77 2.24 0.03
CA SER A 193 0.44 3.02 -0.10
C SER A 193 0.15 4.29 -0.89
N GLU A 194 1.11 5.23 -0.95
CA GLU A 194 0.96 6.44 -1.76
C GLU A 194 0.56 6.15 -3.21
N GLU A 195 1.05 5.05 -3.77
CA GLU A 195 0.80 4.63 -5.16
C GLU A 195 0.09 3.26 -5.21
N ASP A 196 -0.68 2.91 -4.17
CA ASP A 196 -1.52 1.70 -4.15
C ASP A 196 -2.89 2.08 -3.63
N THR A 197 -3.60 2.84 -4.46
CA THR A 197 -5.00 3.21 -4.21
C THR A 197 -5.91 2.30 -5.01
N THR A 198 -6.84 1.64 -4.33
CA THR A 198 -7.89 0.83 -4.95
C THR A 198 -9.22 1.55 -4.83
N TYR A 199 -9.93 1.73 -5.95
CA TYR A 199 -11.31 2.20 -5.95
C TYR A 199 -12.28 1.03 -5.99
N ILE A 200 -13.34 1.12 -5.20
CA ILE A 200 -14.30 0.05 -4.93
C ILE A 200 -15.70 0.57 -5.28
N GLY A 201 -16.48 -0.25 -5.98
CA GLY A 201 -17.84 0.08 -6.39
C GLY A 201 -18.82 -1.07 -6.14
N TYR A 202 -20.08 -0.76 -5.85
CA TYR A 202 -21.11 -1.78 -5.63
C TYR A 202 -21.70 -2.30 -6.95
N SER A 203 -21.74 -3.61 -7.11
CA SER A 203 -22.39 -4.27 -8.26
C SER A 203 -23.78 -4.77 -7.88
N LYS A 204 -24.83 -4.23 -8.48
CA LYS A 204 -26.20 -4.74 -8.30
C LYS A 204 -26.35 -6.18 -8.77
N LYS A 205 -25.65 -6.55 -9.85
CA LYS A 205 -25.68 -7.91 -10.41
C LYS A 205 -25.12 -8.94 -9.42
N LEU A 206 -23.99 -8.62 -8.78
CA LEU A 206 -23.33 -9.53 -7.85
C LEU A 206 -23.81 -9.37 -6.41
N LYS A 207 -24.55 -8.30 -6.11
CA LYS A 207 -24.97 -7.90 -4.76
C LYS A 207 -23.81 -7.79 -3.77
N LYS A 208 -22.68 -7.25 -4.26
CA LYS A 208 -21.47 -7.05 -3.47
C LYS A 208 -20.64 -5.90 -4.04
N ALA A 209 -19.75 -5.33 -3.24
CA ALA A 209 -18.74 -4.41 -3.74
C ALA A 209 -17.58 -5.17 -4.38
N VAL A 210 -16.94 -4.53 -5.35
CA VAL A 210 -15.81 -5.06 -6.12
C VAL A 210 -14.80 -3.96 -6.43
N ASP A 211 -13.55 -4.35 -6.59
CA ASP A 211 -12.47 -3.46 -7.03
C ASP A 211 -12.73 -3.01 -8.48
N ILE A 212 -12.70 -1.72 -8.71
CA ILE A 212 -13.02 -1.09 -10.00
C ILE A 212 -11.77 -0.86 -10.82
N ILE A 213 -10.81 -0.17 -10.22
CA ILE A 213 -9.52 0.21 -10.79
C ILE A 213 -8.55 0.43 -9.63
N GLY A 214 -7.27 0.12 -9.85
CA GLY A 214 -6.18 0.49 -8.96
C GLY A 214 -5.32 1.53 -9.66
N CYS A 215 -4.73 2.46 -8.91
CA CYS A 215 -3.80 3.42 -9.44
C CYS A 215 -2.52 3.52 -8.61
N CYS A 216 -1.49 4.00 -9.28
CA CYS A 216 -0.19 4.41 -8.75
C CYS A 216 -0.02 5.92 -8.91
#